data_AF-A0A6J8C230-F1
#
_entry.id   AF-A0A6J8C230-F1
#
_cell.length_a   1.000
_cell.length_b   1.000
_cell.length_c   1.000
_cell.angle_alpha   90.00
_cell.angle_beta   90.00
_cell.angle_gamma   90.00
#
_symmetry.space_group_name_H-M   'P 1'
#
loop_
_entity.id
_entity.type
_entity.pdbx_description
1 polymer ?
#
loop_
_entity_poly.entity_id
_entity_poly.type
_entity_poly.pdbx_seq_one_letter_code
_entity_poly.pdbx_strand_id
1 'polypeptide(L)'
;MNIDRKHSEIDMTFKWETISTEKLHTVLEESSTRDEILGYENTPFEINCSGVERAEQQLNNIFKTLTMRSCKIIKSFCKKKLKKKKPWEDRELADVKKTVSNLAKLLRINPYNLNLRNNFLGHCKLCKKLIKRKKNKFKKEIFSKLSALRDTDPKQYLKLLKSLKYENTNNKIKLQAGFPEIIDHFKHQGETVNYDKEFKTKIETDILNETDALLFNEVTDKPFTINEVNKCIQKLKTGKSSGPDQISNEIIKVVPNTTGR
;
A
#
# COMPACT_ATOMS: atom_id res chain seq x y z
N MET A 1 -5.33 34.15 17.18
CA MET A 1 -4.88 32.90 16.52
C MET A 1 -6.09 32.02 16.30
N ASN A 2 -6.68 32.11 15.11
CA ASN A 2 -7.81 31.27 14.70
C ASN A 2 -7.31 29.84 14.47
N ILE A 3 -7.93 28.90 15.16
CA ILE A 3 -7.69 27.47 14.96
C ILE A 3 -8.72 27.02 13.91
N ASP A 4 -8.27 26.92 12.66
CA ASP A 4 -9.02 26.26 11.60
C ASP A 4 -9.33 24.83 12.02
N ARG A 5 -10.58 24.60 12.42
CA ARG A 5 -11.15 23.26 12.55
C ARG A 5 -11.33 22.72 11.13
N LYS A 6 -10.33 21.97 10.65
CA LYS A 6 -10.55 21.02 9.55
C LYS A 6 -11.69 20.08 9.97
N HIS A 7 -12.88 20.29 9.44
CA HIS A 7 -13.90 19.26 9.37
C HIS A 7 -13.37 18.19 8.42
N SER A 8 -12.68 17.20 8.99
CA SER A 8 -12.46 15.94 8.31
C SER A 8 -13.85 15.37 8.02
N GLU A 9 -14.19 15.22 6.74
CA GLU A 9 -15.31 14.38 6.31
C GLU A 9 -15.18 13.04 7.06
N ILE A 10 -16.17 12.78 7.91
CA ILE A 10 -16.23 11.52 8.65
C ILE A 10 -16.62 10.49 7.61
N ASP A 11 -15.69 9.62 7.22
CA ASP A 11 -16.00 8.42 6.44
C ASP A 11 -17.07 7.62 7.19
N MET A 12 -18.32 7.77 6.76
CA MET A 12 -19.46 7.04 7.31
C MET A 12 -19.43 5.64 6.71
N THR A 13 -19.26 4.64 7.57
CA THR A 13 -19.33 3.23 7.16
C THR A 13 -20.73 2.71 7.44
N PHE A 14 -21.39 2.20 6.41
CA PHE A 14 -22.72 1.60 6.51
C PHE A 14 -22.60 0.10 6.73
N LYS A 15 -23.49 -0.46 7.56
CA LYS A 15 -23.62 -1.91 7.73
C LYS A 15 -25.04 -2.34 7.38
N TRP A 16 -25.11 -3.32 6.49
CA TRP A 16 -26.35 -4.03 6.17
C TRP A 16 -26.70 -4.99 7.31
N GLU A 17 -27.88 -4.83 7.91
CA GLU A 17 -28.43 -5.74 8.93
C GLU A 17 -29.69 -6.42 8.38
N THR A 18 -30.19 -7.46 9.05
CA THR A 18 -31.40 -8.20 8.61
C THR A 18 -32.65 -7.31 8.55
N ILE A 19 -32.70 -6.24 9.35
CA ILE A 19 -33.79 -5.25 9.36
C ILE A 19 -33.59 -4.20 8.24
N SER A 20 -32.41 -4.11 7.64
CA SER A 20 -32.12 -3.13 6.57
C SER A 20 -32.88 -3.42 5.28
N THR A 21 -33.23 -4.68 5.01
CA THR A 21 -34.05 -5.06 3.86
C THR A 21 -35.46 -4.50 3.97
N GLU A 22 -36.13 -4.71 5.11
CA GLU A 22 -37.48 -4.19 5.38
C GLU A 22 -37.49 -2.67 5.32
N LYS A 23 -36.49 -2.02 5.94
CA LYS A 23 -36.32 -0.56 5.88
C LYS A 23 -36.08 -0.05 4.46
N LEU A 24 -35.31 -0.77 3.64
CA LEU A 24 -35.11 -0.38 2.26
C LEU A 24 -36.45 -0.42 1.50
N HIS A 25 -37.26 -1.46 1.68
CA HIS A 25 -38.58 -1.56 1.05
C HIS A 25 -39.49 -0.39 1.48
N THR A 26 -39.54 -0.07 2.77
CA THR A 26 -40.31 1.09 3.26
C THR A 26 -39.82 2.40 2.63
N VAL A 27 -38.51 2.61 2.54
CA VAL A 27 -37.92 3.82 1.96
C VAL A 27 -38.14 3.91 0.45
N LEU A 28 -38.21 2.79 -0.26
CA LEU A 28 -38.55 2.74 -1.68
C LEU A 28 -40.03 3.04 -1.94
N GLU A 29 -40.91 2.73 -0.98
CA GLU A 29 -42.34 3.04 -1.06
C GLU A 29 -42.66 4.49 -0.66
N GLU A 30 -41.72 5.22 -0.04
CA GLU A 30 -41.86 6.65 0.25
C GLU A 30 -41.98 7.47 -1.03
N SER A 31 -42.97 8.37 -1.09
CA SER A 31 -43.23 9.25 -2.24
C SER A 31 -41.99 10.06 -2.65
N SER A 32 -41.25 10.61 -1.68
CA SER A 32 -40.04 11.40 -1.93
C SER A 32 -38.97 10.63 -2.70
N THR A 33 -38.71 9.36 -2.36
CA THR A 33 -37.69 8.55 -3.02
C THR A 33 -38.16 8.09 -4.39
N ARG A 34 -39.45 7.75 -4.50
CA ARG A 34 -40.07 7.35 -5.75
C ARG A 34 -40.07 8.49 -6.77
N ASP A 35 -40.34 9.71 -6.34
CA ASP A 35 -40.29 10.91 -7.18
C ASP A 35 -38.86 11.20 -7.66
N GLU A 36 -37.84 10.98 -6.82
CA GLU A 36 -36.42 11.08 -7.23
C GLU A 36 -36.03 10.03 -8.28
N ILE A 37 -36.50 8.78 -8.12
CA ILE A 37 -36.25 7.69 -9.10
C ILE A 37 -36.98 7.97 -10.41
N LEU A 38 -38.25 8.37 -10.36
CA LEU A 38 -39.01 8.76 -11.55
C LEU A 38 -38.40 9.99 -12.23
N GLY A 39 -37.85 10.93 -11.45
CA GLY A 39 -37.10 12.06 -11.98
C GLY A 39 -35.89 11.61 -12.80
N TYR A 40 -35.12 10.65 -12.28
CA TYR A 40 -33.98 10.07 -12.99
C TYR A 40 -34.38 9.30 -14.26
N GLU A 41 -35.47 8.51 -14.20
CA GLU A 41 -35.97 7.75 -15.36
C GLU A 41 -36.48 8.66 -16.49
N ASN A 42 -37.08 9.80 -16.14
CA ASN A 42 -37.67 10.72 -17.11
C ASN A 42 -36.69 11.83 -17.56
N THR A 43 -35.51 11.95 -16.97
CA THR A 43 -34.50 12.91 -17.42
C THR A 43 -33.76 12.41 -18.66
N PRO A 44 -33.84 13.11 -19.80
CA PRO A 44 -33.01 12.78 -20.95
C PRO A 44 -31.56 13.19 -20.67
N PHE A 45 -30.66 12.21 -20.58
CA PHE A 45 -29.22 12.45 -20.50
C PHE A 45 -28.63 12.56 -21.90
N GLU A 46 -27.73 13.53 -22.09
CA GLU A 46 -26.98 13.67 -23.34
C GLU A 46 -25.97 12.52 -23.49
N ILE A 47 -25.78 12.02 -24.72
CA ILE A 47 -24.79 10.97 -25.03
C ILE A 47 -23.40 11.59 -25.19
N ASN A 48 -22.93 12.28 -24.16
CA ASN A 48 -21.59 12.87 -24.09
C ASN A 48 -21.00 12.63 -22.69
N CYS A 49 -19.68 12.85 -22.52
CA CYS A 49 -19.01 12.61 -21.23
C CYS A 49 -19.67 13.36 -20.07
N SER A 50 -20.10 14.61 -20.30
CA SER A 50 -20.80 15.41 -19.30
C SER A 50 -22.17 14.85 -18.92
N GLY A 51 -22.90 14.24 -19.85
CA GLY A 51 -24.18 13.60 -19.60
C GLY A 51 -24.02 12.33 -18.78
N VAL A 52 -22.98 11.54 -19.07
CA VAL A 52 -22.63 10.35 -18.28
C VAL A 52 -22.24 10.73 -16.85
N GLU A 53 -21.40 11.76 -16.66
CA GLU A 53 -21.04 12.24 -15.31
C GLU A 53 -22.26 12.75 -14.53
N ARG A 54 -23.17 13.45 -15.21
CA ARG A 54 -24.40 13.96 -14.57
C ARG A 54 -25.34 12.83 -14.17
N ALA A 55 -25.48 11.81 -15.02
CA ALA A 55 -26.25 10.60 -14.71
C ALA A 55 -25.64 9.85 -13.52
N GLU A 56 -24.33 9.65 -13.52
CA GLU A 56 -23.60 9.01 -12.43
C GLU A 56 -23.79 9.76 -11.10
N GLN A 57 -23.67 11.09 -11.11
CA GLN A 57 -23.87 11.91 -9.90
C GLN A 57 -25.29 11.79 -9.34
N GLN A 58 -26.32 11.85 -10.20
CA GLN A 58 -27.71 11.71 -9.77
C GLN A 58 -27.98 10.31 -9.20
N LEU A 59 -27.49 9.26 -9.86
CA LEU A 59 -27.63 7.89 -9.40
C LEU A 59 -26.92 7.68 -8.06
N ASN A 60 -25.70 8.21 -7.91
CA ASN A 60 -24.96 8.15 -6.65
C ASN A 60 -25.67 8.89 -5.51
N ASN A 61 -26.36 10.01 -5.80
CA ASN A 61 -27.15 10.72 -4.80
C ASN A 61 -28.35 9.90 -4.34
N ILE A 62 -29.08 9.25 -5.27
CA ILE A 62 -30.18 8.34 -4.94
C ILE A 62 -29.66 7.21 -4.05
N PHE A 63 -28.56 6.55 -4.43
CA PHE A 63 -27.96 5.49 -3.62
C PHE A 63 -27.53 5.98 -2.25
N LYS A 64 -26.97 7.19 -2.14
CA LYS A 64 -26.57 7.78 -0.86
C LYS A 64 -27.78 8.02 0.05
N THR A 65 -28.87 8.56 -0.50
CA THR A 65 -30.12 8.78 0.24
C THR A 65 -30.71 7.45 0.73
N LEU A 66 -30.81 6.47 -0.17
CA LEU A 66 -31.28 5.11 0.15
C LEU A 66 -30.44 4.48 1.25
N THR A 67 -29.12 4.52 1.11
CA THR A 67 -28.19 3.91 2.07
C THR A 67 -28.24 4.60 3.43
N MET A 68 -28.33 5.93 3.47
CA MET A 68 -28.44 6.70 4.71
C MET A 68 -29.71 6.37 5.52
N ARG A 69 -30.83 6.08 4.83
CA ARG A 69 -32.12 5.79 5.48
C ARG A 69 -32.30 4.30 5.81
N SER A 70 -31.81 3.40 4.95
CA SER A 70 -31.99 1.95 5.11
C SER A 70 -30.92 1.29 5.99
N CYS A 71 -29.68 1.78 5.94
CA CYS A 71 -28.56 1.17 6.63
C CYS A 71 -28.28 1.81 7.98
N LYS A 72 -27.74 1.01 8.91
CA LYS A 72 -27.24 1.53 10.18
C LYS A 72 -25.90 2.23 9.96
N ILE A 73 -25.84 3.50 10.33
CA ILE A 73 -24.61 4.28 10.31
C ILE A 73 -23.72 3.78 11.45
N ILE A 74 -22.64 3.08 11.10
CA ILE A 74 -21.57 2.80 12.05
C ILE A 74 -20.67 4.02 12.02
N LYS A 75 -20.73 4.82 13.10
CA LYS A 75 -19.65 5.76 13.38
C LYS A 75 -18.38 4.94 13.46
N SER A 76 -17.48 5.15 12.51
CA SER A 76 -16.15 4.55 12.56
C SER A 76 -15.48 5.08 13.82
N PHE A 77 -15.62 4.34 14.93
CA PHE A 77 -14.79 4.58 16.09
C PHE A 77 -13.38 4.33 15.59
N CYS A 78 -12.66 5.41 15.30
CA CYS A 78 -11.22 5.36 15.10
C CYS A 78 -10.65 4.72 16.36
N LYS A 79 -10.49 3.38 16.34
CA LYS A 79 -9.80 2.65 17.39
C LYS A 79 -8.47 3.36 17.52
N LYS A 80 -8.27 4.10 18.62
CA LYS A 80 -7.02 4.81 18.88
C LYS A 80 -5.96 3.72 18.83
N LYS A 81 -5.22 3.63 17.72
CA LYS A 81 -4.18 2.62 17.55
C LYS A 81 -3.29 2.75 18.77
N LEU A 82 -3.22 1.69 19.60
CA LEU A 82 -2.30 1.65 20.72
C LEU A 82 -0.93 2.00 20.15
N LYS A 83 -0.38 3.15 20.57
CA LYS A 83 0.91 3.61 20.06
C LYS A 83 1.91 2.52 20.43
N LYS A 84 2.38 1.76 19.43
CA LYS A 84 3.39 0.73 19.65
C LYS A 84 4.57 1.40 20.33
N LYS A 85 5.02 0.83 21.45
CA LYS A 85 6.19 1.34 22.17
C LYS A 85 7.39 1.28 21.23
N LYS A 86 8.16 2.36 21.20
CA LYS A 86 9.37 2.41 20.38
C LYS A 86 10.36 1.35 20.90
N PRO A 87 10.97 0.54 20.04
CA PRO A 87 11.80 -0.58 20.49
C PRO A 87 13.06 -0.17 21.26
N TRP A 88 13.52 1.08 21.12
CA TRP A 88 14.66 1.64 21.85
C TRP A 88 14.28 2.42 23.13
N GLU A 89 13.02 2.36 23.56
CA GLU A 89 12.53 3.09 24.73
C GLU A 89 12.55 2.23 25.99
N ASP A 90 13.63 2.37 26.76
CA ASP A 90 13.82 1.68 28.03
C ASP A 90 13.10 2.39 29.20
N ARG A 91 12.95 1.67 30.33
CA ARG A 91 12.41 2.21 31.59
C ARG A 91 13.13 3.48 32.03
N GLU A 92 14.46 3.50 31.95
CA GLU A 92 15.31 4.66 32.26
C GLU A 92 14.88 5.92 31.49
N LEU A 93 14.59 5.79 30.20
CA LEU A 93 14.14 6.92 29.38
C LEU A 93 12.72 7.35 29.74
N ALA A 94 11.85 6.41 30.08
CA ALA A 94 10.50 6.70 30.53
C ALA A 94 10.51 7.47 31.86
N ASP A 95 11.36 7.09 32.79
CA ASP A 95 11.51 7.75 34.09
C ASP A 95 11.98 9.19 33.92
N VAL A 96 13.01 9.42 33.09
CA VAL A 96 13.49 10.79 32.79
C VAL A 96 12.43 11.63 32.07
N LYS A 97 11.63 11.03 31.16
CA LYS A 97 10.51 11.77 30.54
C LYS A 97 9.44 12.14 31.55
N LYS A 98 9.17 11.27 32.52
CA LYS A 98 8.22 11.52 33.61
C LYS A 98 8.71 12.66 34.49
N THR A 99 9.99 12.68 34.87
CA THR A 99 10.56 13.79 35.66
C THR A 99 10.52 15.11 34.88
N VAL A 100 10.88 15.13 33.60
CA VAL A 100 10.75 16.32 32.74
C VAL A 100 9.30 16.81 32.68
N SER A 101 8.33 15.90 32.53
CA SER A 101 6.91 16.26 32.50
C SER A 101 6.43 16.84 33.83
N ASN A 102 6.86 16.25 34.95
CA ASN A 102 6.53 16.74 36.29
C ASN A 102 7.14 18.12 36.54
N LEU A 103 8.41 18.32 36.19
CA LEU A 103 9.09 19.62 36.29
C LEU A 103 8.42 20.68 35.42
N ALA A 104 7.97 20.31 34.20
CA ALA A 104 7.21 21.21 33.34
C ALA A 104 5.88 21.65 33.99
N LYS A 105 5.17 20.73 34.67
CA LYS A 105 3.94 21.05 35.40
C LYS A 105 4.23 22.01 36.57
N LEU A 106 5.27 21.72 37.36
CA LEU A 106 5.69 22.60 38.46
C LEU A 106 6.09 23.98 37.97
N LEU A 107 6.77 24.08 36.82
CA LEU A 107 7.20 25.34 36.23
C LEU A 107 6.01 26.20 35.75
N ARG A 108 4.91 25.57 35.31
CA ARG A 108 3.66 26.29 34.99
C ARG A 108 3.01 26.90 36.23
N ILE A 109 3.19 26.29 37.40
CA ILE A 109 2.64 26.79 38.67
C ILE A 109 3.56 27.88 39.23
N ASN A 110 4.88 27.66 39.20
CA ASN A 110 5.89 28.56 39.78
C ASN A 110 6.91 29.03 38.72
N PRO A 111 6.55 30.01 37.86
CA PRO A 111 7.37 30.40 36.71
C PRO A 111 8.67 31.13 37.08
N TYR A 112 8.70 31.83 38.23
CA TYR A 112 9.84 32.65 38.63
C TYR A 112 10.92 31.90 39.43
N ASN A 113 10.71 30.62 39.74
CA ASN A 113 11.70 29.84 40.47
C ASN A 113 12.87 29.44 39.57
N LEU A 114 14.02 30.10 39.75
CA LEU A 114 15.22 29.90 38.94
C LEU A 114 15.78 28.47 39.04
N ASN A 115 15.78 27.89 40.24
CA ASN A 115 16.29 26.53 40.48
C ASN A 115 15.44 25.49 39.75
N LEU A 116 14.11 25.65 39.77
CA LEU A 116 13.20 24.77 39.06
C LEU A 116 13.41 24.85 37.54
N ARG A 117 13.63 26.06 37.00
CA ARG A 117 13.96 26.28 35.60
C ARG A 117 15.27 25.62 35.20
N ASN A 118 16.31 25.78 36.01
CA ASN A 118 17.61 25.16 35.77
C ASN A 118 17.52 23.63 35.80
N ASN A 119 16.82 23.05 36.78
CA ASN A 119 16.57 21.61 36.86
C ASN A 119 15.78 21.09 35.66
N PHE A 120 14.71 21.78 35.26
CA PHE A 120 13.93 21.42 34.07
C PHE A 120 14.80 21.40 32.80
N LEU A 121 15.61 22.44 32.58
CA LEU A 121 16.51 22.52 31.44
C LEU A 121 17.60 21.44 31.48
N GLY A 122 18.16 21.15 32.66
CA GLY A 122 19.11 20.08 32.88
C GLY A 122 18.54 18.71 32.50
N HIS A 123 17.35 18.38 33.02
CA HIS A 123 16.66 17.14 32.68
C HIS A 123 16.23 17.06 31.22
N CYS A 124 15.87 18.19 30.58
CA CYS A 124 15.61 18.25 29.14
C CYS A 124 16.86 17.90 28.33
N LYS A 125 18.02 18.46 28.67
CA LYS A 125 19.30 18.14 28.02
C LYS A 125 19.66 16.67 28.21
N LEU A 126 19.52 16.14 29.43
CA LEU A 126 19.78 14.74 29.74
C LEU A 126 18.86 13.80 28.95
N CYS A 127 17.56 14.11 28.89
CA CYS A 127 16.58 13.36 28.10
C CYS A 127 16.97 13.32 26.61
N LYS A 128 17.31 14.47 26.02
CA LYS A 128 17.77 14.54 24.61
C LYS A 128 19.04 13.70 24.38
N LYS A 129 20.02 13.78 25.29
CA LYS A 129 21.26 12.97 25.22
C LYS A 129 20.96 11.47 25.29
N LEU A 130 20.12 11.04 26.23
CA LEU A 130 19.73 9.63 26.37
C LEU A 130 18.99 9.12 25.13
N ILE A 131 18.04 9.89 24.57
CA ILE A 131 17.35 9.54 23.33
C ILE A 131 18.35 9.31 22.21
N LYS A 132 19.31 10.23 22.01
CA LYS A 132 20.34 10.10 20.98
C LYS A 132 21.20 8.85 21.20
N ARG A 133 21.66 8.62 22.44
CA ARG A 133 22.47 7.45 22.81
C ARG A 133 21.76 6.14 22.52
N LYS A 134 20.52 5.98 22.99
CA LYS A 134 19.74 4.75 22.84
C LYS A 134 19.37 4.49 21.38
N LYS A 135 18.98 5.53 20.63
CA LYS A 135 18.75 5.41 19.17
C LYS A 135 20.00 4.96 18.43
N ASN A 136 21.16 5.54 18.73
CA ASN A 136 22.40 5.17 18.07
C ASN A 136 22.83 3.75 18.43
N LYS A 137 22.68 3.34 19.70
CA LYS A 137 22.95 1.98 20.15
C LYS A 137 22.06 0.97 19.41
N PHE A 138 20.75 1.22 19.38
CA PHE A 138 19.81 0.37 18.65
C PHE A 138 20.12 0.29 17.15
N LYS A 139 20.45 1.42 16.50
CA LYS A 139 20.86 1.43 15.08
C LYS A 139 22.10 0.58 14.85
N LYS A 140 23.12 0.71 15.71
CA LYS A 140 24.35 -0.08 15.61
C LYS A 140 24.06 -1.57 15.77
N GLU A 141 23.29 -1.95 16.78
CA GLU A 141 22.90 -3.35 17.03
C GLU A 141 22.12 -3.95 15.86
N ILE A 142 21.16 -3.21 15.30
CA ILE A 142 20.40 -3.65 14.13
C ILE A 142 21.32 -3.81 12.92
N PHE A 143 22.23 -2.85 12.69
CA PHE A 143 23.17 -2.93 11.59
C PHE A 143 24.11 -4.13 11.71
N SER A 144 24.65 -4.38 12.91
CA SER A 144 25.48 -5.54 13.21
C SER A 144 24.73 -6.87 13.04
N LYS A 145 23.45 -6.93 13.44
CA LYS A 145 22.59 -8.10 13.20
C LYS A 145 22.34 -8.32 11.72
N LEU A 146 22.07 -7.24 10.96
CA LEU A 146 21.86 -7.32 9.52
C LEU A 146 23.12 -7.78 8.78
N SER A 147 24.30 -7.27 9.15
CA SER A 147 25.56 -7.71 8.53
C SER A 147 25.86 -9.18 8.82
N ALA A 148 25.62 -9.65 10.05
CA ALA A 148 25.85 -11.05 10.41
C ALA A 148 24.86 -12.02 9.72
N LEU A 149 23.59 -11.62 9.60
CA LEU A 149 22.54 -12.45 9.01
C LEU A 149 22.57 -12.47 7.47
N ARG A 150 23.23 -11.49 6.84
CA ARG A 150 23.28 -11.37 5.37
C ARG A 150 23.80 -12.64 4.72
N ASP A 151 24.88 -13.20 5.28
CA ASP A 151 25.58 -14.34 4.68
C ASP A 151 25.18 -15.67 5.33
N THR A 152 24.67 -15.64 6.58
CA THR A 152 24.34 -16.86 7.35
C THR A 152 22.92 -17.38 7.10
N ASP A 153 21.90 -16.50 7.13
CA ASP A 153 20.49 -16.89 6.92
C ASP A 153 19.69 -15.76 6.24
N PRO A 154 19.53 -15.83 4.91
CA PRO A 154 18.78 -14.85 4.13
C PRO A 154 17.31 -14.71 4.55
N LYS A 155 16.68 -15.76 5.11
CA LYS A 155 15.27 -15.71 5.51
C LYS A 155 15.08 -14.87 6.76
N GLN A 156 15.94 -15.06 7.77
CA GLN A 156 15.92 -14.25 9.00
C GLN A 156 16.30 -12.80 8.71
N TYR A 157 17.26 -12.57 7.81
CA TYR A 157 17.59 -11.25 7.31
C TYR A 157 16.35 -10.53 6.73
N LEU A 158 15.62 -11.19 5.82
CA LEU A 158 14.41 -10.62 5.23
C LEU A 158 13.29 -10.40 6.26
N LYS A 159 13.15 -11.29 7.26
CA LYS A 159 12.18 -11.14 8.35
C LYS A 159 12.48 -9.91 9.20
N LEU A 160 13.75 -9.71 9.58
CA LEU A 160 14.21 -8.54 10.30
C LEU A 160 13.98 -7.26 9.49
N LEU A 161 14.32 -7.26 8.20
CA LEU A 161 14.11 -6.12 7.30
C LEU A 161 12.63 -5.75 7.16
N LYS A 162 11.74 -6.75 7.04
CA LYS A 162 10.28 -6.53 7.01
C LYS A 162 9.78 -5.93 8.33
N SER A 163 10.27 -6.40 9.47
CA SER A 163 9.89 -5.86 10.78
C SER A 163 10.26 -4.37 10.94
N LEU A 164 11.40 -3.96 10.39
CA LEU A 164 11.85 -2.56 10.39
C LEU A 164 11.00 -1.68 9.45
N LYS A 165 10.61 -2.20 8.27
CA LYS A 165 9.75 -1.46 7.33
C LYS A 165 8.35 -1.19 7.90
N TYR A 166 7.77 -2.13 8.65
CA TYR A 166 6.43 -1.99 9.22
C TYR A 166 6.29 -0.88 10.29
N GLU A 167 7.39 -0.41 10.89
CA GLU A 167 7.33 0.74 11.82
C GLU A 167 7.18 2.09 11.10
N ASN A 168 7.54 2.16 9.81
CA ASN A 168 7.54 3.41 9.03
C ASN A 168 6.35 3.55 8.06
N THR A 169 5.52 2.51 7.88
CA THR A 169 4.41 2.50 6.90
C THR A 169 3.15 3.26 7.33
N ASN A 170 3.13 3.93 8.50
CA ASN A 170 2.11 4.96 8.76
C ASN A 170 2.32 6.19 7.87
N ASN A 171 3.51 6.36 7.29
CA ASN A 171 3.62 7.04 6.02
C ASN A 171 3.24 5.99 4.98
N LYS A 172 1.93 5.87 4.70
CA LYS A 172 1.53 5.49 3.34
C LYS A 172 2.33 6.46 2.47
N ILE A 173 3.35 5.96 1.78
CA ILE A 173 3.76 6.62 0.56
C ILE A 173 2.45 6.64 -0.20
N LYS A 174 1.79 7.79 -0.21
CA LYS A 174 0.74 8.00 -1.18
C LYS A 174 1.48 7.75 -2.48
N LEU A 175 1.17 6.65 -3.15
CA LEU A 175 1.29 6.58 -4.60
C LEU A 175 0.33 7.66 -5.12
N GLN A 176 0.71 8.91 -4.88
CA GLN A 176 0.27 10.12 -5.52
C GLN A 176 1.14 10.35 -6.76
N ALA A 177 2.02 9.39 -7.08
CA ALA A 177 2.20 8.83 -8.42
C ALA A 177 0.85 8.54 -9.12
N GLY A 178 -0.01 9.51 -9.37
CA GLY A 178 -1.18 9.31 -10.20
C GLY A 178 -0.76 8.69 -11.52
N PHE A 179 -1.63 7.87 -12.10
CA PHE A 179 -1.47 7.35 -13.46
C PHE A 179 -1.02 8.43 -14.49
N PRO A 180 -1.42 9.72 -14.38
CA PRO A 180 -0.91 10.79 -15.24
C PRO A 180 0.61 11.04 -15.16
N GLU A 181 1.22 11.01 -13.97
CA GLU A 181 2.67 11.28 -13.81
C GLU A 181 3.52 10.10 -14.29
N ILE A 182 2.98 8.88 -14.20
CA ILE A 182 3.59 7.68 -14.79
C ILE A 182 3.52 7.77 -16.32
N ILE A 183 2.37 8.17 -16.87
CA ILE A 183 2.22 8.39 -18.33
C ILE A 183 3.19 9.47 -18.80
N ASP A 184 3.34 10.57 -18.06
CA ASP A 184 4.25 11.65 -18.44
C ASP A 184 5.72 11.20 -18.42
N HIS A 185 6.11 10.39 -17.42
CA HIS A 185 7.43 9.78 -17.38
C HIS A 185 7.71 8.87 -18.59
N PHE A 186 6.72 8.07 -19.02
CA PHE A 186 6.87 7.17 -20.17
C PHE A 186 6.71 7.87 -21.52
N LYS A 187 5.98 8.99 -21.62
CA LYS A 187 5.91 9.80 -22.85
C LYS A 187 7.28 10.32 -23.28
N HIS A 188 8.09 10.77 -22.31
CA HIS A 188 9.45 11.25 -22.59
C HIS A 188 10.45 10.12 -22.88
N GLN A 189 10.13 8.86 -22.57
CA GLN A 189 10.93 7.70 -22.98
C GLN A 189 10.60 7.20 -24.39
N GLY A 190 9.45 7.62 -24.93
CA GLY A 190 8.98 7.30 -26.28
C GLY A 190 9.22 8.39 -27.30
N GLU A 191 9.86 9.52 -26.94
CA GLU A 191 10.42 10.43 -27.93
C GLU A 191 11.42 9.63 -28.75
N THR A 192 11.02 9.36 -29.99
CA THR A 192 11.75 8.58 -30.97
C THR A 192 13.20 9.00 -30.98
N VAL A 193 14.05 8.21 -30.33
CA VAL A 193 15.48 8.20 -30.59
C VAL A 193 15.55 8.03 -32.11
N ASN A 194 15.95 9.10 -32.80
CA ASN A 194 16.13 9.09 -34.23
C ASN A 194 17.34 8.18 -34.46
N TYR A 195 17.09 6.87 -34.54
CA TYR A 195 18.13 5.90 -34.76
C TYR A 195 18.83 6.31 -36.04
N ASP A 196 20.13 6.59 -35.92
CA ASP A 196 20.94 7.06 -37.03
C ASP A 196 20.76 6.11 -38.21
N LYS A 197 20.76 6.66 -39.43
CA LYS A 197 20.47 5.89 -40.65
C LYS A 197 21.44 4.70 -40.80
N GLU A 198 22.64 4.83 -40.25
CA GLU A 198 23.69 3.82 -40.13
C GLU A 198 23.34 2.68 -39.16
N PHE A 199 22.64 2.96 -38.06
CA PHE A 199 22.23 1.93 -37.10
C PHE A 199 21.13 1.04 -37.66
N LYS A 200 20.17 1.61 -38.39
CA LYS A 200 19.14 0.84 -39.09
C LYS A 200 19.72 -0.05 -40.19
N THR A 201 20.60 0.49 -41.00
CA THR A 201 21.26 -0.28 -42.07
C THR A 201 22.14 -1.39 -41.48
N LYS A 202 22.79 -1.17 -40.34
CA LYS A 202 23.55 -2.22 -39.64
C LYS A 202 22.66 -3.36 -39.14
N ILE A 203 21.50 -3.06 -38.55
CA ILE A 203 20.53 -4.08 -38.14
C ILE A 203 20.00 -4.86 -39.35
N GLU A 204 19.67 -4.17 -40.44
CA GLU A 204 19.19 -4.81 -41.66
C GLU A 204 20.25 -5.72 -42.29
N THR A 205 21.52 -5.31 -42.29
CA THR A 205 22.62 -6.16 -42.75
C THR A 205 22.90 -7.34 -41.82
N ASP A 206 22.78 -7.15 -40.51
CA ASP A 206 22.98 -8.23 -39.53
C ASP A 206 21.87 -9.29 -39.65
N ILE A 207 20.61 -8.86 -39.84
CA ILE A 207 19.48 -9.75 -40.10
C ILE A 207 19.69 -10.52 -41.42
N LEU A 208 20.10 -9.86 -42.50
CA LEU A 208 20.34 -10.54 -43.79
C LEU A 208 21.49 -11.55 -43.68
N ASN A 209 22.58 -11.20 -43.00
CA ASN A 209 23.72 -12.09 -42.82
C ASN A 209 23.42 -13.27 -41.88
N GLU A 210 22.48 -13.12 -40.94
CA GLU A 210 22.00 -14.23 -40.09
C GLU A 210 21.02 -15.18 -40.81
N THR A 211 20.38 -14.77 -41.92
CA THR A 211 19.47 -15.67 -42.65
C THR A 211 20.16 -16.86 -43.32
N ASP A 212 21.44 -16.72 -43.68
CA ASP A 212 22.27 -17.85 -44.15
C ASP A 212 22.70 -18.80 -43.01
N ALA A 213 22.54 -18.38 -41.74
CA ALA A 213 22.86 -19.14 -40.53
C ALA A 213 21.62 -19.77 -39.87
N LEU A 214 20.47 -19.86 -40.55
CA LEU A 214 19.33 -20.71 -40.17
C LEU A 214 19.62 -22.21 -40.37
N LEU A 215 20.86 -22.62 -40.06
CA LEU A 215 21.21 -23.99 -39.75
C LEU A 215 20.43 -24.36 -38.49
N PHE A 216 19.49 -25.30 -38.65
CA PHE A 216 18.76 -25.99 -37.59
C PHE A 216 19.48 -25.89 -36.24
N ASN A 217 18.97 -25.06 -35.35
CA ASN A 217 19.53 -24.88 -34.04
C ASN A 217 19.10 -26.08 -33.19
N GLU A 218 20.02 -27.03 -33.02
CA GLU A 218 19.76 -28.27 -32.30
C GLU A 218 19.16 -28.09 -30.90
N VAL A 219 19.31 -26.91 -30.29
CA VAL A 219 18.82 -26.61 -28.94
C VAL A 219 17.40 -26.05 -28.94
N THR A 220 17.04 -25.20 -29.90
CA THR A 220 15.72 -24.54 -29.93
C THR A 220 14.74 -25.18 -30.90
N ASP A 221 15.23 -25.86 -31.93
CA ASP A 221 14.41 -26.37 -33.03
C ASP A 221 14.03 -27.85 -32.84
N LYS A 222 14.58 -28.49 -31.80
CA LYS A 222 14.15 -29.83 -31.37
C LYS A 222 12.87 -29.74 -30.53
N PRO A 223 11.93 -30.69 -30.68
CA PRO A 223 10.74 -30.74 -29.83
C PRO A 223 11.15 -31.01 -28.37
N PHE A 224 10.45 -30.36 -27.43
CA PHE A 224 10.69 -30.56 -26.00
C PHE A 224 10.49 -32.03 -25.62
N THR A 225 11.46 -32.58 -24.88
CA THR A 225 11.37 -33.93 -24.35
C THR A 225 10.58 -33.95 -23.04
N ILE A 226 9.88 -35.06 -22.76
CA ILE A 226 9.18 -35.26 -21.48
C ILE A 226 10.14 -35.10 -20.29
N ASN A 227 11.40 -35.51 -20.44
CA ASN A 227 12.43 -35.37 -19.42
C ASN A 227 12.78 -33.91 -19.11
N GLU A 228 12.83 -33.04 -20.12
CA GLU A 228 13.04 -31.60 -19.92
C GLU A 228 11.86 -30.96 -19.20
N VAL A 229 10.64 -31.30 -19.61
CA VAL A 229 9.41 -30.83 -18.95
C VAL A 229 9.41 -31.24 -17.48
N ASN A 230 9.72 -32.49 -17.18
CA ASN A 230 9.84 -32.99 -15.81
C ASN A 230 10.91 -32.26 -14.99
N LYS A 231 12.09 -32.00 -15.57
CA LYS A 231 13.15 -31.22 -14.90
C LYS A 231 12.68 -29.80 -14.59
N CYS A 232 11.94 -29.17 -15.50
CA CYS A 232 11.38 -27.84 -15.29
C CYS A 232 10.31 -27.82 -14.19
N ILE A 233 9.41 -28.79 -14.18
CA ILE A 233 8.38 -28.95 -13.13
C ILE A 233 9.03 -29.11 -11.75
N GLN A 234 10.09 -29.93 -11.64
CA GLN A 234 10.82 -30.13 -10.38
C GLN A 234 11.45 -28.83 -9.86
N LYS A 235 11.97 -27.99 -10.76
CA LYS A 235 12.61 -26.70 -10.44
C LYS A 235 11.62 -25.60 -9.98
N LEU A 236 10.31 -25.79 -10.15
CA LEU A 236 9.31 -24.81 -9.70
C LEU A 236 9.41 -24.59 -8.17
N LYS A 237 9.45 -23.33 -7.74
CA LYS A 237 9.54 -22.98 -6.31
C LYS A 237 8.16 -23.08 -5.66
N THR A 238 8.07 -23.73 -4.50
CA THR A 238 6.83 -23.81 -3.70
C THR A 238 6.53 -22.47 -3.01
N GLY A 239 5.25 -22.22 -2.71
CA GLY A 239 4.78 -21.02 -2.02
C GLY A 239 4.86 -19.75 -2.86
N LYS A 240 4.89 -19.88 -4.19
CA LYS A 240 4.74 -18.75 -5.12
C LYS A 240 3.26 -18.50 -5.36
N SER A 241 2.90 -17.23 -5.53
CA SER A 241 1.55 -16.85 -5.91
C SER A 241 1.22 -17.43 -7.28
N SER A 242 0.02 -17.98 -7.42
CA SER A 242 -0.51 -18.46 -8.69
C SER A 242 -0.60 -17.32 -9.72
N GLY A 243 -0.55 -17.68 -10.99
CA GLY A 243 -0.83 -16.77 -12.10
C GLY A 243 -2.31 -16.37 -12.17
N PRO A 244 -2.71 -15.61 -13.21
CA PRO A 244 -4.11 -15.28 -13.45
C PRO A 244 -5.00 -16.51 -13.72
N ASP A 245 -4.39 -17.63 -14.08
CA ASP A 245 -5.00 -18.96 -14.22
C ASP A 245 -5.32 -19.63 -12.86
N GLN A 246 -4.84 -19.08 -11.75
CA GLN A 246 -5.01 -19.58 -10.39
C GLN A 246 -4.41 -20.97 -10.12
N ILE A 247 -3.61 -21.52 -11.03
CA ILE A 247 -2.93 -22.81 -10.85
C ILE A 247 -1.65 -22.60 -10.05
N SER A 248 -1.52 -23.27 -8.91
CA SER A 248 -0.32 -23.15 -8.07
C SER A 248 0.76 -24.17 -8.48
N ASN A 249 2.01 -23.85 -8.18
CA ASN A 249 3.15 -24.73 -8.49
C ASN A 249 3.05 -26.09 -7.77
N GLU A 250 2.37 -26.16 -6.62
CA GLU A 250 2.11 -27.40 -5.90
C GLU A 250 1.20 -28.33 -6.70
N ILE A 251 0.17 -27.78 -7.35
CA ILE A 251 -0.74 -28.56 -8.20
C ILE A 251 0.04 -29.13 -9.39
N ILE A 252 0.82 -28.29 -10.08
CA ILE A 252 1.63 -28.71 -11.25
C ILE A 252 2.62 -29.83 -10.90
N LYS A 253 3.18 -29.81 -9.68
CA LYS A 253 4.11 -30.84 -9.20
C LYS A 253 3.44 -32.17 -8.82
N VAL A 254 2.14 -32.14 -8.52
CA VAL A 254 1.36 -33.30 -8.06
C VAL A 254 0.61 -33.97 -9.19
N VAL A 255 0.35 -33.28 -10.31
CA VAL A 255 -0.28 -33.89 -11.48
C VAL A 255 0.53 -35.13 -11.89
N PRO A 256 -0.08 -36.34 -11.86
CA PRO A 256 0.64 -37.54 -12.25
C PRO A 256 1.06 -37.40 -13.71
N ASN A 257 2.30 -37.81 -14.01
CA ASN A 257 2.75 -38.03 -15.38
C ASN A 257 1.87 -39.13 -15.98
N THR A 258 0.71 -38.76 -16.52
CA THR A 258 -0.09 -39.62 -17.38
C THR A 258 0.74 -39.87 -18.62
N THR A 259 1.57 -40.90 -18.55
CA THR A 259 2.05 -41.65 -19.70
C THR A 259 0.84 -41.89 -20.61
N GLY A 260 0.90 -41.36 -21.82
CA GLY A 260 -0.14 -41.56 -22.82
C GLY A 260 -0.47 -43.05 -22.97
N ARG A 261 -1.76 -43.35 -22.96
CA ARG A 261 -2.32 -44.37 -23.84
C ARG A 261 -2.67 -43.70 -25.15
#